data_AF-A0AAU2S5Z5-F1
#
_entry.id   AF-A0AAU2S5Z5-F1
#
_cell.length_a   1.000
_cell.length_b   1.000
_cell.length_c   1.000
_cell.angle_alpha   90.00
_cell.angle_beta   90.00
_cell.angle_gamma   90.00
#
_symmetry.space_group_name_H-M   'P 1'
#
loop_
_entity.id
_entity.type
_entity.pdbx_description
1 polymer ?
#
loop_
_entity_poly.entity_id
_entity_poly.type
_entity_poly.pdbx_seq_one_letter_code
_entity_poly.pdbx_strand_id
1 'polypeptide(L)'
;MHRTTLLPENWWDEAAEEWAENARSRDAAKLRAEIDQLRRALAGRMVIDQACGMVMILAPCRRGPARNLLVDISRQCNASLPDVSAAVVAAWEGEPLSRLMQRALRHALRRLYAES
;
A
#
# COMPACT_ATOMS: atom_id res chain seq x y z
N MET A 1 -11.11 -65.66 16.29
CA MET A 1 -11.66 -64.55 15.48
C MET A 1 -10.55 -63.52 15.27
N HIS A 2 -9.71 -63.69 14.26
CA HIS A 2 -8.65 -62.74 13.94
C HIS A 2 -9.17 -61.74 12.91
N ARG A 3 -9.31 -60.47 13.33
CA ARG A 3 -9.59 -59.35 12.44
C ARG A 3 -8.25 -58.67 12.15
N THR A 4 -7.52 -59.18 11.17
CA THR A 4 -6.35 -58.49 10.62
C THR A 4 -6.88 -57.51 9.58
N THR A 5 -7.02 -56.25 9.95
CA THR A 5 -7.19 -55.17 8.99
C THR A 5 -5.89 -55.06 8.20
N LEU A 6 -5.90 -55.58 6.98
CA LEU A 6 -4.89 -55.25 5.97
C LEU A 6 -5.00 -53.74 5.74
N LEU A 7 -4.09 -52.98 6.35
CA LEU A 7 -3.81 -51.63 5.93
C LEU A 7 -3.42 -51.71 4.45
N PRO A 8 -4.16 -51.05 3.53
CA PRO A 8 -3.83 -51.12 2.12
C PRO A 8 -2.44 -50.50 1.92
N GLU A 9 -1.65 -51.17 1.08
CA GLU A 9 -0.21 -50.94 0.89
C GLU A 9 0.12 -49.50 0.42
N ASN A 10 -0.87 -48.79 -0.12
CA ASN A 10 -0.80 -47.43 -0.64
C ASN A 10 -1.12 -46.32 0.39
N TRP A 11 -1.53 -46.67 1.61
CA TRP A 11 -1.95 -45.66 2.61
C TRP A 11 -0.82 -44.68 2.97
N TRP A 12 0.42 -45.15 2.90
CA TRP A 12 1.61 -44.34 3.17
C TRP A 12 1.96 -43.41 2.00
N ASP A 13 1.73 -43.84 0.76
CA ASP A 13 1.96 -43.04 -0.44
C ASP A 13 0.89 -41.95 -0.58
N GLU A 14 -0.39 -42.29 -0.33
CA GLU A 14 -1.49 -41.33 -0.31
C GLU A 14 -1.29 -40.25 0.75
N ALA A 15 -0.86 -40.63 1.96
CA ALA A 15 -0.56 -39.68 3.02
C ALA A 15 0.65 -38.79 2.70
N ALA A 16 1.68 -39.35 2.06
CA ALA A 16 2.86 -38.59 1.62
C ALA A 16 2.51 -37.58 0.51
N GLU A 17 1.67 -37.98 -0.45
CA GLU A 17 1.17 -37.11 -1.51
C GLU A 17 0.29 -35.99 -0.94
N GLU A 18 -0.61 -36.32 -0.01
CA GLU A 18 -1.47 -35.33 0.66
C GLU A 18 -0.62 -34.32 1.47
N TRP A 19 0.42 -34.77 2.17
CA TRP A 19 1.33 -33.88 2.88
C TRP A 19 2.14 -32.98 1.94
N ALA A 20 2.60 -33.53 0.81
CA ALA A 20 3.32 -32.78 -0.21
C ALA A 20 2.41 -31.75 -0.91
N GLU A 21 1.16 -32.10 -1.21
CA GLU A 21 0.15 -31.18 -1.76
C GLU A 21 -0.19 -30.08 -0.76
N ASN A 22 -0.36 -30.43 0.52
CA ASN A 22 -0.58 -29.47 1.59
C ASN A 22 0.62 -28.52 1.78
N ALA A 23 1.86 -29.04 1.67
CA ALA A 23 3.06 -28.21 1.71
C ALA A 23 3.12 -27.23 0.52
N ARG A 24 2.88 -27.72 -0.70
CA ARG A 24 2.81 -26.88 -1.91
C ARG A 24 1.70 -25.81 -1.81
N SER A 25 0.54 -26.18 -1.27
CA SER A 25 -0.57 -25.25 -1.04
C SER A 25 -0.23 -24.17 -0.01
N ARG A 26 0.46 -24.52 1.08
CA ARG A 26 0.95 -23.54 2.08
C ARG A 26 1.97 -22.57 1.48
N ASP A 27 2.90 -23.07 0.67
CA ASP A 27 3.90 -22.23 0.01
C ASP A 27 3.26 -21.27 -0.99
N ALA A 28 2.28 -21.75 -1.78
CA ALA A 28 1.52 -20.91 -2.69
C ALA A 28 0.71 -19.82 -1.95
N ALA A 29 0.13 -20.14 -0.79
CA ALA A 29 -0.57 -19.16 0.05
C ALA A 29 0.38 -18.09 0.60
N LYS A 30 1.58 -18.48 1.05
CA LYS A 30 2.61 -17.55 1.52
C LYS A 30 3.07 -16.60 0.41
N LEU A 31 3.35 -17.13 -0.79
CA LEU A 31 3.76 -16.32 -1.94
C LEU A 31 2.66 -15.35 -2.38
N ARG A 32 1.38 -15.76 -2.34
CA ARG A 32 0.26 -14.85 -2.63
C ARG A 32 0.17 -13.71 -1.60
N ALA A 33 0.32 -14.02 -0.31
CA ALA A 33 0.32 -13.00 0.73
C ALA A 33 1.47 -11.98 0.55
N GLU A 34 2.65 -12.45 0.15
CA GLU A 34 3.80 -11.60 -0.15
C GLU A 34 3.59 -10.74 -1.39
N ILE A 35 3.05 -11.30 -2.47
CA ILE A 35 2.64 -10.55 -3.68
C ILE A 35 1.64 -9.45 -3.32
N ASP A 36 0.64 -9.75 -2.50
CA ASP A 36 -0.38 -8.77 -2.10
C ASP A 36 0.21 -7.68 -1.22
N GLN A 37 1.13 -8.02 -0.32
CA GLN A 37 1.87 -7.03 0.47
C GLN A 37 2.70 -6.09 -0.42
N LEU A 38 3.44 -6.66 -1.38
CA LEU A 38 4.25 -5.87 -2.32
C LEU A 38 3.38 -5.00 -3.23
N ARG A 39 2.24 -5.50 -3.71
CA ARG A 39 1.27 -4.71 -4.47
C ARG A 39 0.74 -3.53 -3.66
N ARG A 40 0.41 -3.73 -2.38
CA ARG A 40 0.00 -2.64 -1.48
C ARG A 40 1.13 -1.61 -1.30
N ALA A 41 2.37 -2.08 -1.11
CA ALA A 41 3.52 -1.19 -0.98
C ALA A 41 3.78 -0.38 -2.27
N LEU A 42 3.66 -1.01 -3.44
CA LEU A 42 3.80 -0.36 -4.75
C LEU A 42 2.68 0.64 -5.01
N ALA A 43 1.42 0.28 -4.72
CA ALA A 43 0.27 1.18 -4.88
C ALA A 43 0.42 2.43 -4.00
N GLY A 44 0.84 2.26 -2.74
CA GLY A 44 1.14 3.38 -1.84
C GLY A 44 2.26 4.27 -2.37
N ARG A 45 3.31 3.71 -2.96
CA ARG A 45 4.41 4.48 -3.55
C ARG A 45 3.98 5.22 -4.82
N MET A 46 3.17 4.59 -5.67
CA MET A 46 2.65 5.18 -6.90
C MET A 46 1.77 6.40 -6.63
N VAL A 47 0.83 6.30 -5.68
CA VAL A 47 -0.07 7.42 -5.38
C VAL A 47 0.69 8.61 -4.77
N ILE A 48 1.71 8.36 -3.95
CA ILE A 48 2.58 9.41 -3.40
C ILE A 48 3.37 10.09 -4.52
N ASP A 49 3.94 9.31 -5.44
CA ASP A 49 4.72 9.86 -6.56
C ASP A 49 3.84 10.65 -7.54
N GLN A 50 2.62 10.20 -7.81
CA GLN A 50 1.62 10.93 -8.61
C GLN A 50 1.23 12.25 -7.94
N ALA A 51 0.90 12.22 -6.64
CA ALA A 51 0.57 13.43 -5.89
C ALA A 51 1.75 14.41 -5.87
N CYS A 52 2.99 13.92 -5.76
CA CYS A 52 4.18 14.77 -5.88
C CYS A 52 4.24 15.44 -7.25
N GLY A 53 4.01 14.69 -8.34
CA GLY A 53 3.97 15.24 -9.69
C GLY A 53 2.91 16.34 -9.86
N MET A 54 1.71 16.12 -9.33
CA MET A 54 0.64 17.12 -9.31
C MET A 54 1.03 18.38 -8.51
N VAL A 55 1.58 18.23 -7.31
CA VAL A 55 2.08 19.36 -6.52
C VAL A 55 3.15 20.14 -7.27
N MET A 56 4.07 19.45 -7.95
CA MET A 56 5.12 20.11 -8.74
C MET A 56 4.56 20.93 -9.91
N ILE A 57 3.40 20.56 -10.46
CA ILE A 57 2.72 21.33 -11.50
C ILE A 57 2.06 22.59 -10.91
N LEU A 58 1.36 22.48 -9.77
CA LEU A 58 0.62 23.62 -9.17
C LEU A 58 1.52 24.60 -8.41
N ALA A 59 2.58 24.09 -7.80
CA ALA A 59 3.56 24.85 -7.05
C ALA A 59 4.93 24.47 -7.60
N PRO A 60 5.48 25.22 -8.57
CA PRO A 60 6.73 24.89 -9.24
C PRO A 60 7.86 24.65 -8.23
N CYS A 61 8.14 23.39 -7.95
CA CYS A 61 9.14 22.95 -6.98
C CYS A 61 9.74 21.62 -7.39
N ARG A 62 10.87 21.25 -6.77
CA ARG A 62 11.48 19.93 -6.98
C ARG A 62 10.71 18.84 -6.22
N ARG A 63 10.92 17.58 -6.58
CA ARG A 63 10.26 16.42 -5.95
C ARG A 63 10.44 16.36 -4.42
N GLY A 64 11.62 16.73 -3.90
CA GLY A 64 11.88 16.73 -2.45
C GLY A 64 10.93 17.66 -1.68
N PRO A 65 10.91 18.97 -2.01
CA PRO A 65 9.93 19.91 -1.46
C PRO A 65 8.47 19.49 -1.65
N ALA A 66 8.09 18.97 -2.83
CA ALA A 66 6.73 18.48 -3.07
C ALA A 66 6.34 17.35 -2.10
N ARG A 67 7.25 16.39 -1.87
CA ARG A 67 7.03 15.30 -0.91
C ARG A 67 6.97 15.82 0.52
N ASN A 68 7.83 16.76 0.90
CA ASN A 68 7.82 17.36 2.23
C ASN A 68 6.52 18.11 2.50
N LEU A 69 5.97 18.80 1.50
CA LEU A 69 4.65 19.44 1.58
C LEU A 69 3.55 18.41 1.90
N LEU A 70 3.53 17.26 1.23
CA LEU A 70 2.56 16.18 1.52
C LEU A 70 2.74 15.59 2.93
N VAL A 71 4.00 15.43 3.38
CA VAL A 71 4.31 14.99 4.75
C VAL A 71 3.82 15.99 5.80
N ASP A 72 3.98 17.28 5.54
CA ASP A 72 3.51 18.33 6.46
C ASP A 72 1.98 18.37 6.57
N ILE A 73 1.28 18.10 5.47
CA ILE A 73 -0.19 17.93 5.47
C ILE A 73 -0.58 16.68 6.27
N SER A 74 0.07 15.54 6.01
CA SER A 74 -0.16 14.29 6.73
C SER A 74 -0.02 14.45 8.25
N ARG A 75 1.04 15.13 8.70
CA ARG A 75 1.26 15.42 10.12
C ARG A 75 0.17 16.32 10.71
N GLN A 76 -0.19 17.41 10.03
CA GLN A 76 -1.22 18.34 10.50
C GLN A 76 -2.62 17.72 10.55
N CYS A 77 -2.92 16.79 9.63
CA CYS A 77 -4.20 16.12 9.56
C CYS A 77 -4.25 14.81 10.38
N ASN A 78 -3.13 14.39 10.98
CA ASN A 78 -2.98 13.06 11.59
C ASN A 78 -3.50 11.93 10.67
N ALA A 79 -3.19 12.04 9.38
CA ALA A 79 -3.65 11.13 8.33
C ALA A 79 -2.45 10.44 7.69
N SER A 80 -2.64 9.24 7.13
CA SER A 80 -1.54 8.54 6.46
C SER A 80 -1.09 9.31 5.20
N LEU A 81 0.20 9.25 4.89
CA LEU A 81 0.73 9.91 3.68
C LEU A 81 0.09 9.38 2.39
N PRO A 82 -0.19 8.07 2.23
CA PRO A 82 -0.98 7.57 1.10
C PRO A 82 -2.39 8.18 1.02
N ASP A 83 -3.12 8.30 2.13
CA ASP A 83 -4.49 8.86 2.13
C ASP A 83 -4.49 10.33 1.72
N VAL A 84 -3.53 11.10 2.25
CA VAL A 84 -3.33 12.50 1.88
C VAL A 84 -3.00 12.61 0.39
N SER A 85 -2.13 11.74 -0.10
CA SER A 85 -1.73 11.72 -1.52
C SER A 85 -2.91 11.38 -2.42
N ALA A 86 -3.70 10.36 -2.06
CA ALA A 86 -4.91 9.97 -2.78
C ALA A 86 -5.92 11.11 -2.83
N ALA A 87 -6.14 11.81 -1.71
CA ALA A 87 -7.05 12.94 -1.68
C ALA A 87 -6.53 14.15 -2.47
N VAL A 88 -5.21 14.38 -2.54
CA VAL A 88 -4.62 15.39 -3.43
C VAL A 88 -4.84 15.02 -4.90
N VAL A 89 -4.71 13.73 -5.25
CA VAL A 89 -5.02 13.23 -6.60
C VAL A 89 -6.49 13.41 -6.93
N ALA A 90 -7.40 12.99 -6.04
CA ALA A 90 -8.83 13.16 -6.21
C ALA A 90 -9.22 14.66 -6.35
N ALA A 91 -8.54 15.54 -5.61
CA ALA A 91 -8.74 16.98 -5.72
C ALA A 91 -8.27 17.59 -7.03
N TRP A 92 -7.27 16.98 -7.67
CA TRP A 92 -6.92 17.30 -9.04
C TRP A 92 -8.04 16.94 -10.02
N GLU A 93 -8.76 15.87 -9.74
CA GLU A 93 -9.87 15.35 -10.55
C GLU A 93 -11.23 16.03 -10.23
N GLY A 94 -11.22 17.01 -9.32
CA GLY A 94 -12.39 17.84 -8.98
C GLY A 94 -13.07 17.48 -7.65
N GLU A 95 -12.59 16.47 -6.92
CA GLU A 95 -13.13 16.14 -5.60
C GLU A 95 -12.61 17.09 -4.50
N PRO A 96 -13.48 17.78 -3.74
CA PRO A 96 -12.99 18.76 -2.79
C PRO A 96 -12.24 18.11 -1.62
N LEU A 97 -11.04 18.62 -1.31
CA LEU A 97 -10.32 18.29 -0.08
C LEU A 97 -11.18 18.62 1.16
N SER A 98 -11.01 17.83 2.22
CA SER A 98 -11.61 18.18 3.52
C SER A 98 -11.12 19.55 4.01
N ARG A 99 -11.94 20.28 4.78
CA ARG A 99 -11.58 21.63 5.27
C ARG A 99 -10.28 21.65 6.07
N LEU A 100 -10.02 20.59 6.85
CA LEU A 100 -8.78 20.41 7.59
C LEU A 100 -7.58 20.33 6.63
N MET A 101 -7.71 19.53 5.58
CA MET A 101 -6.64 19.32 4.61
C MET A 101 -6.41 20.54 3.71
N GLN A 102 -7.46 21.28 3.36
CA GLN A 102 -7.34 22.58 2.69
C GLN A 102 -6.55 23.60 3.53
N ARG A 103 -6.78 23.62 4.85
CA ARG A 103 -6.03 24.50 5.77
C ARG A 103 -4.57 24.07 5.88
N ALA A 104 -4.32 22.77 5.99
CA ALA A 104 -2.97 22.23 6.04
C ALA A 104 -2.20 22.49 4.74
N LEU A 105 -2.83 22.30 3.58
CA LEU A 105 -2.26 22.61 2.26
C LEU A 105 -1.87 24.09 2.15
N ARG A 106 -2.77 25.01 2.53
CA ARG A 106 -2.46 26.45 2.53
C ARG A 106 -1.29 26.79 3.46
N HIS A 107 -1.19 26.14 4.62
CA HIS A 107 -0.06 26.34 5.52
C HIS A 107 1.25 25.82 4.92
N ALA A 108 1.23 24.62 4.33
CA ALA A 108 2.41 24.01 3.73
C ALA A 108 2.91 24.77 2.49
N LEU A 109 2.00 25.27 1.64
CA LEU A 109 2.36 26.12 0.50
C LEU A 109 3.01 27.44 0.94
N ARG A 110 2.50 28.09 2.00
CA ARG A 110 3.12 29.30 2.54
C ARG A 110 4.55 29.05 3.03
N ARG A 111 4.79 27.91 3.68
CA ARG A 111 6.14 27.52 4.10
C ARG A 111 7.06 27.26 2.92
N LEU A 112 6.58 26.51 1.92
CA LEU A 112 7.33 26.24 0.69
C LEU A 112 7.83 27.53 0.03
N TYR A 113 6.96 28.53 -0.13
CA TYR A 113 7.33 29.81 -0.73
C TYR A 113 8.16 30.74 0.18
N ALA A 114 8.16 30.52 1.49
CA ALA A 114 9.03 31.25 2.41
C ALA A 114 10.46 30.69 2.44
N GLU A 115 10.63 29.42 2.07
CA GLU A 115 11.90 28.68 2.06
C GLU A 115 12.56 28.62 0.66
N SER A 116 11.89 29.14 -0.39
CA SER A 116 12.34 29.15 -1.80
C SER A 116 12.95 30.49 -2.21
#